data_AF-A0A7S2QTG9-F1
#
_entry.id   AF-A0A7S2QTG9-F1
#
_cell.length_a   1.000
_cell.length_b   1.000
_cell.length_c   1.000
_cell.angle_alpha   90.00
_cell.angle_beta   90.00
_cell.angle_gamma   90.00
#
_symmetry.space_group_name_H-M   'P 1'
#
loop_
_entity.id
_entity.type
_entity.pdbx_description
1 polymer ?
#
loop_
_entity_poly.entity_id
_entity_poly.type
_entity_poly.pdbx_seq_one_letter_code
_entity_poly.pdbx_strand_id
1 'polypeptide(L)'
;EVLIDAANCGFYGNKGNFSFRQVDSLYRYLSRSWKCKLVLSKFRSEIPRGAKKKKGDAEIVQRWIRHRSVFLTPKGLNDDSFWMYGALWLSQYQDKVYIVSND
;
A
#
# COMPACT_ATOMS: atom_id res chain seq x y z
N GLU A 1 6.16 -12.43 -6.75
CA GLU A 1 5.09 -11.47 -6.35
C GLU A 1 5.74 -10.22 -5.76
N VAL A 2 5.07 -9.06 -5.77
CA VAL A 2 5.62 -7.80 -5.22
C VAL A 2 4.72 -7.29 -4.10
N LEU A 3 5.27 -7.15 -2.89
CA LEU A 3 4.61 -6.51 -1.77
C LEU A 3 5.13 -5.08 -1.63
N ILE A 4 4.21 -4.12 -1.60
CA ILE A 4 4.54 -2.70 -1.55
C ILE A 4 4.15 -2.19 -0.16
N ASP A 5 5.13 -1.65 0.56
CA ASP A 5 4.87 -0.82 1.74
C ASP A 5 4.27 0.50 1.27
N ALA A 6 2.95 0.56 1.30
CA ALA A 6 2.21 1.72 0.82
C ALA A 6 2.36 2.92 1.76
N ALA A 7 2.65 2.70 3.05
CA ALA A 7 2.87 3.77 4.01
C ALA A 7 4.16 4.53 3.65
N ASN A 8 5.29 3.82 3.60
CA ASN A 8 6.58 4.41 3.23
C ASN A 8 6.53 5.03 1.82
N CYS A 9 6.04 4.28 0.84
CA CYS A 9 5.93 4.77 -0.53
C CYS A 9 5.04 6.00 -0.68
N GLY A 10 4.01 6.17 0.18
CA GLY A 10 3.14 7.33 0.14
C GLY A 10 3.71 8.57 0.83
N PHE A 11 4.65 8.41 1.76
CA PHE A 11 5.36 9.53 2.41
C PHE A 11 6.67 9.92 1.74
N TYR A 12 7.26 9.03 0.94
CA TYR A 12 8.52 9.28 0.26
C TYR A 12 8.50 10.61 -0.50
N GLY A 13 9.43 11.50 -0.17
CA GLY A 13 9.56 12.83 -0.79
C GLY A 13 8.45 13.85 -0.46
N ASN A 14 7.45 13.51 0.37
CA ASN A 14 6.24 14.33 0.55
C ASN A 14 6.22 15.20 1.83
N LYS A 15 7.37 15.50 2.45
CA LYS A 15 7.49 16.39 3.63
C LYS A 15 6.46 16.13 4.74
N GLY A 16 6.18 14.85 5.02
CA GLY A 16 5.21 14.43 6.05
C GLY A 16 3.75 14.37 5.60
N ASN A 17 3.42 14.67 4.35
CA ASN A 17 2.09 14.47 3.78
C ASN A 17 1.99 13.12 3.07
N PHE A 18 0.89 12.40 3.27
CA PHE A 18 0.67 11.14 2.56
C PHE A 18 0.06 11.38 1.17
N SER A 19 0.60 10.74 0.12
CA SER A 19 0.11 10.86 -1.25
C SER A 19 -0.46 9.55 -1.81
N PHE A 20 -1.79 9.42 -1.83
CA PHE A 20 -2.47 8.27 -2.45
C PHE A 20 -2.17 8.13 -3.94
N ARG A 21 -2.03 9.26 -4.65
CA ARG A 21 -1.72 9.28 -6.09
C ARG A 21 -0.33 8.73 -6.40
N GLN A 22 0.64 8.99 -5.54
CA GLN A 22 1.99 8.46 -5.67
C GLN A 22 2.00 6.93 -5.55
N VAL A 23 1.37 6.41 -4.50
CA VAL A 23 1.20 4.96 -4.30
C VAL A 23 0.44 4.33 -5.47
N ASP A 24 -0.62 4.96 -5.96
CA ASP A 24 -1.43 4.43 -7.08
C ASP A 24 -0.63 4.39 -8.38
N SER A 25 0.19 5.41 -8.64
CA SER A 25 1.04 5.48 -9.82
C SER A 25 2.11 4.39 -9.79
N LEU A 26 2.76 4.20 -8.63
CA LEU A 26 3.72 3.12 -8.40
C LEU A 26 3.09 1.74 -8.58
N TYR A 27 1.95 1.50 -7.92
CA TYR A 27 1.20 0.24 -8.04
C TYR A 27 0.84 -0.07 -9.49
N ARG A 28 0.28 0.90 -10.22
CA ARG A 28 -0.10 0.73 -11.62
C ARG A 28 1.10 0.45 -12.51
N TYR A 29 2.22 1.14 -12.30
CA TYR A 29 3.43 0.91 -13.07
C TYR A 29 3.95 -0.53 -12.88
N LEU A 30 4.13 -0.96 -11.63
CA LEU A 30 4.64 -2.30 -11.31
C LEU A 30 3.67 -3.41 -11.75
N SER A 31 2.35 -3.16 -11.61
CA SER A 31 1.30 -4.13 -11.99
C SER A 31 1.23 -4.44 -13.49
N ARG A 32 1.96 -3.70 -14.34
CA ARG A 32 2.08 -4.00 -15.78
C ARG A 32 2.91 -5.26 -16.04
N SER A 33 3.81 -5.59 -15.13
CA SER A 33 4.78 -6.68 -15.31
C SER A 33 4.78 -7.68 -14.16
N TRP A 34 4.23 -7.30 -13.00
CA TRP A 34 4.28 -8.10 -11.80
C TRP A 34 2.91 -8.18 -11.13
N LYS A 35 2.64 -9.28 -10.43
CA LYS A 35 1.51 -9.35 -9.50
C LYS A 35 1.88 -8.56 -8.24
N CYS A 36 1.16 -7.47 -7.97
CA CYS A 36 1.44 -6.56 -6.87
C CYS A 36 0.34 -6.58 -5.80
N LYS A 37 0.75 -6.39 -4.55
CA LYS A 37 -0.15 -6.15 -3.42
C LYS A 37 0.34 -4.94 -2.63
N LEU A 38 -0.56 -4.01 -2.35
CA LEU A 38 -0.32 -2.92 -1.41
C LEU A 38 -0.56 -3.43 0.02
N VAL A 39 0.31 -3.07 0.96
CA VAL A 39 0.09 -3.26 2.40
C VAL A 39 0.04 -1.89 3.04
N LEU A 40 -1.04 -1.59 3.77
CA LEU A 40 -1.29 -0.28 4.36
C LEU A 40 -2.07 -0.42 5.67
N SER A 41 -1.73 0.35 6.70
CA SER A 41 -2.56 0.39 7.90
C SER A 41 -3.98 0.89 7.64
N LYS A 42 -4.98 0.22 8.25
CA LYS A 42 -6.39 0.63 8.13
C LYS A 42 -6.60 2.08 8.55
N PHE A 43 -5.94 2.53 9.62
CA PHE A 43 -5.98 3.93 10.06
C PHE A 43 -5.57 4.90 8.95
N ARG A 44 -4.53 4.57 8.17
CA ARG A 44 -4.05 5.44 7.09
C ARG A 44 -4.97 5.43 5.86
N SER A 45 -5.72 4.34 5.67
CA SER A 45 -6.77 4.26 4.65
C SER A 45 -8.05 5.01 5.04
N GLU A 46 -8.28 5.22 6.34
CA GLU A 46 -9.41 5.97 6.86
C GLU A 46 -9.17 7.47 6.66
N ILE A 47 -9.94 8.08 5.76
CA ILE A 47 -9.87 9.52 5.54
C ILE A 47 -10.72 10.20 6.63
N PRO A 48 -10.15 11.09 7.49
CA PRO A 48 -10.90 11.71 8.58
C PRO A 48 -12.15 12.42 8.08
N ARG A 49 -13.30 12.19 8.74
CA ARG A 49 -14.54 12.92 8.51
C ARG A 49 -14.29 14.40 8.84
N GLY A 50 -14.15 15.25 7.82
CA GLY A 50 -13.90 16.70 7.99
C GLY A 50 -12.65 17.24 7.31
N ALA A 51 -11.72 16.37 6.87
CA ALA A 51 -10.63 16.82 6.00
C ALA A 51 -11.22 17.23 4.64
N LYS A 52 -11.04 18.50 4.24
CA LYS A 52 -11.42 19.03 2.92
C LYS A 52 -10.75 18.18 1.83
N LYS A 53 -11.45 17.16 1.32
CA LYS A 53 -10.92 16.19 0.37
C LYS A 53 -10.60 16.82 -0.99
N LYS A 54 -9.49 16.39 -1.59
CA LYS A 54 -9.45 16.19 -3.04
C LYS A 54 -10.31 14.95 -3.33
N LYS A 55 -11.46 15.10 -4.01
CA LYS A 55 -12.42 14.00 -4.30
C LYS A 55 -11.76 12.68 -4.76
N GLY A 56 -10.65 12.76 -5.49
CA GLY A 56 -9.97 11.60 -6.07
C GLY A 56 -9.31 10.61 -5.08
N ASP A 57 -8.92 11.01 -3.87
CA ASP A 57 -8.17 10.10 -2.98
C ASP A 57 -9.06 8.97 -2.42
N ALA A 58 -10.33 9.29 -2.15
CA ALA A 58 -11.29 8.30 -1.70
C ALA A 58 -11.61 7.26 -2.80
N GLU A 59 -11.66 7.72 -4.05
CA GLU A 59 -11.90 6.86 -5.21
C GLU A 59 -10.72 5.92 -5.44
N ILE A 60 -9.49 6.38 -5.23
CA ILE A 60 -8.27 5.55 -5.30
C ILE A 60 -8.35 4.41 -4.28
N VAL A 61 -8.61 4.72 -3.00
CA VAL A 61 -8.67 3.70 -1.93
C VAL A 61 -9.81 2.71 -2.19
N GLN A 62 -10.99 3.19 -2.57
CA GLN A 62 -12.12 2.31 -2.89
C GLN A 62 -11.84 1.41 -4.09
N ARG A 63 -11.15 1.91 -5.11
CA ARG A 63 -10.69 1.10 -6.23
C ARG A 63 -9.71 0.02 -5.76
N TRP A 64 -8.77 0.36 -4.88
CA TRP A 64 -7.82 -0.63 -4.37
C TRP A 64 -8.51 -1.78 -3.63
N ILE A 65 -9.48 -1.44 -2.77
CA ILE A 65 -10.29 -2.40 -2.01
C ILE A 65 -11.12 -3.26 -2.95
N ARG A 66 -11.85 -2.65 -3.89
CA ARG A 66 -12.71 -3.35 -4.85
C ARG A 66 -11.94 -4.39 -5.67
N HIS A 67 -10.73 -4.05 -6.11
CA HIS A 67 -9.87 -4.96 -6.87
C HIS A 67 -9.03 -5.89 -5.99
N ARG A 68 -9.25 -5.90 -4.67
CA ARG A 68 -8.45 -6.69 -3.71
C ARG A 68 -6.94 -6.46 -3.85
N SER A 69 -6.55 -5.29 -4.33
CA SER A 69 -5.14 -4.92 -4.56
C SER A 69 -4.43 -4.43 -3.29
N VAL A 70 -5.19 -4.10 -2.24
CA VAL A 70 -4.66 -3.69 -0.94
C VAL A 70 -5.04 -4.69 0.15
N PHE A 71 -4.10 -4.97 1.04
CA PHE A 71 -4.34 -5.55 2.35
C PHE A 71 -4.31 -4.43 3.40
N LEU A 72 -5.43 -4.21 4.07
CA LEU A 72 -5.54 -3.23 5.14
C LEU A 72 -5.26 -3.91 6.49
N THR A 73 -4.19 -3.52 7.15
CA THR A 73 -3.81 -4.14 8.42
C THR A 73 -4.80 -3.78 9.53
N PRO A 74 -4.99 -4.66 10.54
CA PRO A 74 -5.87 -4.37 11.67
C PRO A 74 -5.48 -3.07 12.37
N LYS A 75 -6.48 -2.36 12.90
CA LYS A 75 -6.26 -1.09 13.59
C LYS A 75 -5.39 -1.30 14.84
N GLY A 76 -4.38 -0.47 15.02
CA GLY A 76 -3.46 -0.52 16.16
C GLY A 76 -2.24 -1.42 15.97
N LEU A 77 -2.13 -2.13 14.82
CA LEU A 77 -0.94 -2.91 14.49
C LEU A 77 -0.09 -2.17 13.45
N ASN A 78 1.24 -2.27 13.60
CA ASN A 78 2.19 -1.73 12.64
C ASN A 78 2.08 -2.51 11.32
N ASP A 79 2.01 -1.80 10.19
CA ASP A 79 2.00 -2.39 8.85
C ASP A 79 3.32 -3.06 8.46
N ASP A 80 4.44 -2.71 9.09
CA ASP A 80 5.77 -3.26 8.81
C ASP A 80 5.83 -4.79 8.92
N SER A 81 5.31 -5.30 10.05
CA SER A 81 5.27 -6.74 10.30
C SER A 81 4.49 -7.51 9.22
N PHE A 82 3.51 -6.87 8.56
CA PHE A 82 2.65 -7.55 7.60
C PHE A 82 3.28 -7.69 6.22
N TRP A 83 3.94 -6.65 5.70
CA TRP A 83 4.64 -6.79 4.42
C TRP A 83 5.90 -7.63 4.55
N MET A 84 6.58 -7.59 5.70
CA MET A 84 7.71 -8.50 5.99
C MET A 84 7.24 -9.95 6.10
N TYR A 85 6.24 -10.22 6.95
CA TYR A 85 5.71 -11.58 7.13
C TYR A 85 5.13 -12.14 5.84
N GLY A 86 4.37 -11.32 5.10
CA GLY A 86 3.81 -11.73 3.81
C GLY A 86 4.91 -12.12 2.81
N ALA A 87 6.02 -11.37 2.77
CA ALA A 87 7.12 -11.69 1.88
C ALA A 87 7.80 -13.01 2.26
N LEU A 88 8.10 -13.18 3.56
CA LEU A 88 8.71 -14.40 4.10
C LEU A 88 7.83 -15.63 3.92
N TRP A 89 6.51 -15.48 4.10
CA TRP A 89 5.57 -16.57 3.88
C TRP A 89 5.49 -16.93 2.39
N LEU A 90 5.40 -15.93 1.50
CA LEU A 90 5.37 -16.17 0.05
C LEU A 90 6.65 -16.81 -0.47
N SER A 91 7.81 -16.52 0.12
CA SER A 91 9.08 -17.12 -0.32
C SER A 91 9.17 -18.63 -0.07
N GLN A 92 8.25 -19.21 0.71
CA GLN A 92 8.13 -20.66 0.84
C GLN A 92 7.55 -21.32 -0.42
N TYR A 93 6.84 -20.56 -1.25
CA TYR A 93 6.10 -21.05 -2.42
C TYR A 93 6.57 -20.42 -3.74
N GLN A 94 7.36 -19.35 -3.69
CA GLN A 94 7.82 -18.60 -4.85
C GLN A 94 9.33 -18.41 -4.80
N ASP A 95 10.00 -18.66 -5.92
CA ASP A 95 11.45 -18.46 -6.07
C ASP A 95 11.86 -16.98 -5.87
N LYS A 96 10.98 -16.04 -6.26
CA LYS A 96 11.25 -14.59 -6.14
C LYS A 96 10.04 -13.82 -5.61
N VAL A 97 10.26 -13.20 -4.46
CA VAL A 97 9.35 -12.23 -3.85
C VAL A 97 10.11 -10.93 -3.68
N TYR A 98 9.49 -9.82 -4.09
CA TYR A 98 10.10 -8.50 -3.98
C TYR A 98 9.32 -7.66 -2.98
N ILE A 99 10.06 -6.85 -2.24
CA ILE A 99 9.51 -5.82 -1.35
C ILE A 99 9.86 -4.47 -1.97
N VAL A 100 8.92 -3.54 -1.96
CA VAL A 100 9.14 -2.15 -2.33
C VAL A 100 8.89 -1.29 -1.09
N SER A 101 9.98 -0.78 -0.53
CA SER A 101 10.01 0.20 0.56
C SER A 101 11.30 1.02 0.48
N ASN A 102 11.32 2.21 1.08
CA ASN A 102 12.52 3.02 1.33
C ASN A 102 12.80 3.16 2.84
N ASP A 103 12.21 2.29 3.66
CA ASP A 103 12.54 2.18 5.08
C ASP A 103 13.94 1.59 5.28
#